data_AF-A0A442SS03-F1
#
_entry.id   AF-A0A442SS03-F1
#
_cell.length_a   1.000
_cell.length_b   1.000
_cell.length_c   1.000
_cell.angle_alpha   90.00
_cell.angle_beta   90.00
_cell.angle_gamma   90.00
#
_symmetry.space_group_name_H-M   'P 1'
#
loop_
_entity.id
_entity.type
_entity.pdbx_description
1 polymer ?
#
loop_
_entity_poly.entity_id
_entity_poly.type
_entity_poly.pdbx_seq_one_letter_code
_entity_poly.pdbx_strand_id
1 'polypeptide(L)' 'MEAGEMQAIADTLMRVVTPDMTPKQLTKAAMKAHPNASKKDIACAAFFSIIATADQDHGKVKNLQAFAIAERVAGGS' A
#
# COMPACT_ATOMS: atom_id res chain seq x y z
N MET A 1 -14.52 -2.44 7.36
CA MET A 1 -13.37 -3.36 7.41
C MET A 1 -12.58 -3.02 8.65
N GLU A 2 -12.29 -4.00 9.50
CA GLU A 2 -11.49 -3.78 10.71
C GLU A 2 -10.00 -3.66 10.35
N ALA A 3 -9.23 -2.88 11.13
CA ALA A 3 -7.82 -2.63 10.83
C ALA A 3 -6.99 -3.93 10.77
N GLY A 4 -7.30 -4.92 11.62
CA GLY A 4 -6.65 -6.23 11.61
C GLY A 4 -6.94 -7.05 10.33
N GLU A 5 -8.15 -6.92 9.79
CA GLU A 5 -8.53 -7.57 8.53
C GLU A 5 -7.78 -6.91 7.36
N MET A 6 -7.66 -5.58 7.38
CA MET A 6 -6.94 -4.82 6.35
C MET A 6 -5.44 -5.14 6.32
N GLN A 7 -4.83 -5.29 7.50
CA GLN A 7 -3.44 -5.76 7.63
C GLN A 7 -3.27 -7.17 7.09
N ALA A 8 -4.18 -8.10 7.42
CA ALA A 8 -4.08 -9.49 6.96
C ALA A 8 -4.15 -9.62 5.42
N ILE A 9 -4.98 -8.79 4.76
CA ILE A 9 -5.02 -8.73 3.30
C ILE A 9 -3.71 -8.14 2.75
N ALA A 10 -3.21 -7.05 3.36
CA ALA A 10 -1.96 -6.40 2.96
C ALA A 10 -0.75 -7.35 3.03
N ASP A 11 -0.63 -8.09 4.13
CA ASP A 11 0.43 -9.09 4.32
C ASP A 11 0.34 -10.20 3.28
N THR A 12 -0.89 -10.63 2.98
CA THR A 12 -1.14 -11.65 1.96
C THR A 12 -0.71 -11.16 0.58
N LEU A 13 -1.07 -9.92 0.22
CA LEU A 13 -0.69 -9.30 -1.05
C LEU A 13 0.83 -9.24 -1.20
N MET A 14 1.55 -8.81 -0.16
CA MET A 14 3.02 -8.76 -0.16
C MET A 14 3.67 -10.14 -0.31
N ARG A 15 3.01 -11.19 0.19
CA ARG A 15 3.52 -12.57 0.12
C ARG A 15 3.28 -13.25 -1.23
N VAL A 16 2.23 -12.87 -1.96
CA VAL A 16 1.82 -13.54 -3.20
C VAL A 16 2.16 -12.76 -4.46
N VAL A 17 2.39 -11.44 -4.36
CA VAL A 17 2.73 -10.61 -5.51
C VAL A 17 4.08 -11.02 -6.09
N THR A 18 4.14 -11.13 -7.42
CA THR A 18 5.36 -11.39 -8.18
C THR A 18 5.43 -10.44 -9.38
N PRO A 19 6.63 -10.16 -9.94
CA PRO A 19 6.79 -9.20 -11.03
C PRO A 19 5.93 -9.48 -12.26
N ASP A 20 5.67 -10.77 -12.56
CA ASP A 20 4.92 -11.21 -13.74
C ASP A 20 3.40 -11.31 -13.53
N MET A 21 2.91 -11.01 -12.32
CA MET A 21 1.47 -11.08 -12.03
C MET A 21 0.69 -9.91 -12.60
N THR A 22 -0.41 -10.21 -13.30
CA THR A 22 -1.40 -9.20 -13.67
C THR A 22 -2.25 -8.79 -12.45
N PRO A 23 -2.85 -7.58 -12.44
CA PRO A 23 -3.75 -7.15 -11.38
C PRO A 23 -4.91 -8.12 -11.13
N LYS A 24 -5.42 -8.77 -12.19
CA LYS A 24 -6.51 -9.76 -12.09
C LYS A 24 -6.05 -11.04 -11.40
N GLN A 25 -4.82 -11.51 -11.67
CA GLN A 25 -4.25 -12.67 -10.99
C GLN A 25 -3.99 -12.37 -9.51
N LEU A 26 -3.44 -11.20 -9.20
CA LEU A 26 -3.21 -10.76 -7.83
C LEU A 26 -4.52 -10.64 -7.04
N THR A 27 -5.55 -10.02 -7.62
CA THR A 27 -6.88 -9.90 -6.99
C THR A 27 -7.48 -11.29 -6.74
N LYS A 28 -7.40 -12.21 -7.71
CA LYS A 28 -7.89 -13.59 -7.53
C LYS A 28 -7.13 -14.33 -6.43
N ALA A 29 -5.81 -14.17 -6.36
CA ALA A 29 -4.99 -14.78 -5.31
C ALA A 29 -5.38 -14.25 -3.92
N ALA A 30 -5.58 -12.93 -3.79
CA ALA A 30 -6.04 -12.31 -2.56
C ALA A 30 -7.45 -12.78 -2.16
N MET A 31 -8.42 -12.81 -3.08
CA MET A 31 -9.78 -13.32 -2.80
C MET A 31 -9.81 -14.82 -2.45
N LYS A 32 -8.85 -15.61 -2.96
CA LYS A 32 -8.74 -17.02 -2.58
C LYS A 32 -8.33 -17.19 -1.11
N ALA A 33 -7.47 -16.30 -0.61
CA ALA A 33 -7.04 -16.28 0.79
C ALA A 33 -8.05 -15.57 1.71
N HIS A 34 -8.77 -14.57 1.17
CA HIS A 34 -9.74 -13.74 1.89
C HIS A 34 -11.07 -13.72 1.13
N PRO A 35 -11.92 -14.77 1.25
CA PRO A 35 -13.13 -14.92 0.43
C PRO A 35 -14.17 -13.81 0.62
N ASN A 36 -14.16 -13.16 1.79
CA ASN A 36 -15.07 -12.07 2.12
C ASN A 36 -14.59 -10.69 1.66
N ALA A 37 -13.33 -10.59 1.19
CA ALA A 37 -12.75 -9.33 0.78
C ALA A 37 -13.34 -8.85 -0.54
N SER A 38 -13.83 -7.61 -0.56
CA SER A 38 -14.23 -6.97 -1.81
C SER A 38 -13.00 -6.53 -2.61
N LYS A 39 -13.19 -6.28 -3.92
CA LYS A 39 -12.12 -5.68 -4.75
C LYS A 39 -11.64 -4.33 -4.21
N LYS A 40 -12.52 -3.56 -3.56
CA LYS A 40 -12.17 -2.28 -2.94
C LYS A 40 -11.27 -2.49 -1.73
N ASP A 41 -11.57 -3.48 -0.90
CA ASP A 41 -10.76 -3.82 0.28
C ASP A 41 -9.35 -4.27 -0.14
N ILE A 42 -9.26 -5.08 -1.19
CA ILE A 42 -7.98 -5.55 -1.75
C ILE A 42 -7.16 -4.38 -2.31
N ALA A 43 -7.79 -3.46 -3.06
CA ALA A 43 -7.09 -2.28 -3.55
C ALA A 43 -6.62 -1.38 -2.40
N CYS A 44 -7.47 -1.17 -1.39
CA CYS A 44 -7.14 -0.39 -0.19
C CYS A 44 -5.96 -1.02 0.58
N ALA A 45 -5.97 -2.34 0.76
CA ALA A 45 -4.89 -3.09 1.40
C ALA A 45 -3.57 -3.04 0.61
N ALA A 46 -3.63 -3.01 -0.73
CA ALA A 46 -2.43 -2.83 -1.56
C ALA A 46 -1.80 -1.43 -1.37
N PHE A 47 -2.62 -0.38 -1.28
CA PHE A 47 -2.11 0.96 -0.97
C PHE A 47 -1.55 1.04 0.45
N PHE A 48 -2.25 0.41 1.40
CA PHE A 48 -1.80 0.32 2.78
C PHE A 48 -0.44 -0.38 2.89
N SER A 49 -0.22 -1.50 2.17
CA SER A 49 1.06 -2.19 2.20
C SER A 49 2.19 -1.33 1.62
N ILE A 50 1.93 -0.54 0.58
CA ILE A 50 2.90 0.40 0.02
C ILE A 50 3.28 1.46 1.05
N ILE A 51 2.31 2.06 1.74
CA ILE A 51 2.56 3.11 2.74
C ILE A 51 3.30 2.53 3.96
N ALA A 52 2.83 1.39 4.48
CA ALA A 52 3.45 0.72 5.61
C ALA A 52 4.88 0.25 5.32
N THR A 53 5.17 -0.15 4.08
CA THR A 53 6.53 -0.53 3.64
C THR A 53 7.39 0.72 3.35
N ALA A 54 6.80 1.79 2.83
CA ALA A 54 7.50 3.05 2.58
C ALA A 54 7.97 3.72 3.89
N ASP A 55 7.20 3.55 4.97
CA ASP A 55 7.58 3.99 6.31
C ASP A 55 8.83 3.24 6.83
N GLN A 56 9.18 2.07 6.29
CA GLN A 56 10.40 1.36 6.66
C GLN A 56 11.68 1.93 6.01
N ASP A 57 11.57 2.86 5.07
CA ASP A 57 12.69 3.60 4.46
C ASP A 57 12.69 5.06 4.96
N HIS A 58 12.99 5.22 6.25
CA HIS A 58 13.00 6.52 6.96
C HIS A 58 13.78 7.62 6.22
N GLY A 59 14.78 7.27 5.40
CA GLY A 59 15.57 8.23 4.63
C GLY A 59 14.76 8.88 3.50
N LYS A 60 13.95 8.10 2.77
CA LYS A 60 13.13 8.62 1.67
C LYS A 60 11.95 9.43 2.17
N VAL A 61 11.31 9.00 3.27
CA VAL A 61 10.20 9.75 3.89
C VAL A 61 10.69 11.11 4.39
N LYS A 62 11.85 11.18 5.05
CA LYS A 62 12.46 12.45 5.48
C LYS A 62 12.80 13.37 4.30
N ASN A 63 13.33 12.83 3.21
CA ASN A 63 13.65 13.61 2.01
C ASN A 63 12.39 14.17 1.33
N LEU A 64 11.33 13.37 1.21
CA LEU A 64 10.04 13.81 0.65
C LEU A 64 9.35 14.83 1.56
N GLN A 65 9.43 14.67 2.88
CA GLN A 65 8.91 15.64 3.85
C GLN A 65 9.67 16.98 3.76
N ALA A 66 11.01 16.96 3.69
CA ALA A 66 11.83 18.16 3.53
C ALA A 66 11.53 18.87 2.21
N PHE A 67 11.37 18.12 1.12
CA PHE A 67 10.97 18.64 -0.19
C PHE A 67 9.59 19.34 -0.14
N ALA A 68 8.58 18.68 0.43
CA ALA A 68 7.23 19.25 0.52
C ALA A 68 7.18 20.52 1.39
N ILE A 69 8.00 20.60 2.45
CA ILE A 69 8.15 21.82 3.26
C ILE A 69 8.77 22.94 2.43
N ALA A 70 9.84 22.65 1.68
CA ALA A 70 10.52 23.62 0.83
C ALA A 70 9.60 24.19 -0.26
N GLU A 71 8.85 23.34 -0.96
CA GLU A 71 7.88 23.78 -1.99
C GLU A 71 6.76 24.64 -1.40
N ARG A 72 6.24 24.30 -0.22
CA ARG A 72 5.18 25.07 0.44
C ARG A 72 5.66 26.44 0.91
N VAL A 73 6.90 26.55 1.35
CA VAL A 73 7.50 27.83 1.79
C VAL A 73 7.92 28.68 0.58
N ALA A 74 8.35 28.06 -0.52
CA ALA A 74 8.74 28.74 -1.76
C ALA A 74 7.54 29.23 -2.59
N GLY A 75 6.34 28.67 -2.42
CA GLY A 75 5.11 29.11 -3.07
C GLY A 75 4.42 30.32 -2.42
N GLY A 76 5.07 30.98 -1.46
CA GLY A 76 4.57 32.20 -0.79
C GLY A 76 5.36 33.44 -1.18
N SER A 77 5.27 33.87 -2.45
CA SER A 77 5.65 35.21 -2.92
C SER A 77 4.83 35.58 -4.14
#